data_AF-A0AAD5R0R3-F1
#
_entry.id   AF-A0AAD5R0R3-F1
#
_cell.length_a   1.000
_cell.length_b   1.000
_cell.length_c   1.000
_cell.angle_alpha   90.00
_cell.angle_beta   90.00
_cell.angle_gamma   90.00
#
_symmetry.space_group_name_H-M   'P 1'
#
loop_
_entity.id
_entity.type
_entity.pdbx_description
1 polymer ?
#
loop_
_entity_poly.entity_id
_entity_poly.type
_entity_poly.pdbx_seq_one_letter_code
_entity_poly.pdbx_strand_id
1 'polypeptide(L)'
;MRVFRKAAKIWQEETCINFSEDSRARDRIVVFYGPGCYSMIGRVGGVQVISLGRGCEWVGLAAHEIGHALGFYHTQSRHDRDDFITLDFQNFKPQWISQFTKQTEHTNYNYNLTYDYGSVMHYGATGVSLNGQPAVIPRDIKYVPALGSHMISFYEKLMMNLHYKCLDICRRESSAKCKNGGFPHPRDCSKCICPSGYGGRLCDERPSGCGKTLTATSSYQTLEDSVGEKNARYAKDEFEMCHYWIQGPPGSTIEVVLDSFPRGVAVDGCHFAGVEIKTGSDIRHSGYRFCSPNYAGTSLVSTHHIVPIITYSRAIEIKTVFRYRLERPTSQPTKKSPRPPKKTPRPTANPSTSNPRCRDIDICPALAKWDFCNTDEYDGEMKKVICPRSCGFC
;
A
#
# COMPACT_ATOMS: atom_id res chain seq x y z
N MET A 1 -4.65 -12.01 21.61
CA MET A 1 -3.80 -11.08 22.40
C MET A 1 -2.33 -11.04 21.98
N ARG A 2 -1.67 -12.18 21.67
CA ARG A 2 -0.25 -12.21 21.23
C ARG A 2 0.06 -11.21 20.10
N VAL A 3 -0.66 -11.30 18.99
CA VAL A 3 -0.39 -10.45 17.81
C VAL A 3 -0.69 -8.97 18.04
N PHE A 4 -1.66 -8.63 18.88
CA PHE A 4 -1.91 -7.25 19.29
C PHE A 4 -0.70 -6.66 20.01
N ARG A 5 -0.14 -7.37 21.00
CA ARG A 5 1.04 -6.89 21.75
C ARG A 5 2.25 -6.69 20.83
N LYS A 6 2.45 -7.58 19.85
CA LYS A 6 3.50 -7.43 18.84
C LYS A 6 3.27 -6.22 17.92
N ALA A 7 2.06 -6.05 17.41
CA ALA A 7 1.71 -4.90 16.57
C ALA A 7 1.82 -3.56 17.32
N ALA A 8 1.33 -3.51 18.55
CA ALA A 8 1.48 -2.36 19.43
C ALA A 8 2.95 -2.05 19.69
N LYS A 9 3.80 -3.07 19.91
CA LYS A 9 5.25 -2.89 20.04
C LYS A 9 5.86 -2.27 18.78
N ILE A 10 5.48 -2.72 17.58
CA ILE A 10 5.97 -2.11 16.33
C ILE A 10 5.57 -0.63 16.26
N TRP A 11 4.30 -0.29 16.54
CA TRP A 11 3.87 1.11 16.59
C TRP A 11 4.65 1.93 17.63
N GLN A 12 4.96 1.35 18.79
CA GLN A 12 5.80 2.02 19.80
C GLN A 12 7.21 2.24 19.30
N GLU A 13 7.84 1.26 18.67
CA GLU A 13 9.22 1.37 18.17
C GLU A 13 9.33 2.36 17.01
N GLU A 14 8.29 2.47 16.18
CA GLU A 14 8.30 3.30 14.97
C GLU A 14 7.68 4.69 15.17
N THR A 15 7.21 5.01 16.38
CA THR A 15 6.56 6.31 16.69
C THR A 15 6.86 6.78 18.12
N CYS A 16 6.33 7.93 18.52
CA CYS A 16 6.34 8.40 19.90
C CYS A 16 5.18 7.86 20.76
N ILE A 17 4.25 7.09 20.19
CA ILE A 17 3.04 6.61 20.85
C ILE A 17 3.38 5.44 21.79
N ASN A 18 2.87 5.47 23.02
CA ASN A 18 3.04 4.39 24.00
C ASN A 18 1.75 3.58 24.15
N PHE A 19 1.88 2.28 24.40
CA PHE A 19 0.76 1.39 24.75
C PHE A 19 1.00 0.83 26.16
N SER A 20 0.06 1.09 27.06
CA SER A 20 0.09 0.59 28.44
C SER A 20 -1.25 -0.04 28.80
N GLU A 21 -1.23 -1.11 29.58
CA GLU A 21 -2.45 -1.75 30.09
C GLU A 21 -2.95 -0.99 31.32
N ASP A 22 -4.14 -0.41 31.24
CA ASP A 22 -4.82 0.24 32.38
C ASP A 22 -6.33 -0.01 32.30
N SER A 23 -6.84 -0.83 33.21
CA SER A 23 -8.27 -1.15 33.30
C SER A 23 -9.13 -0.01 33.85
N ARG A 24 -8.50 0.99 34.49
CA ARG A 24 -9.15 2.15 35.10
C ARG A 24 -9.13 3.39 34.20
N ALA A 25 -8.37 3.36 33.11
CA ALA A 25 -8.35 4.44 32.14
C ALA A 25 -9.77 4.71 31.63
N ARG A 26 -10.21 5.98 31.74
CA ARG A 26 -11.56 6.42 31.33
C ARG A 26 -11.82 6.08 29.87
N ASP A 27 -10.87 6.45 29.01
CA ASP A 27 -10.89 6.15 27.60
C ASP A 27 -9.85 5.07 27.33
N ARG A 28 -10.27 3.91 26.83
CA ARG A 28 -9.38 2.76 26.64
C ARG A 28 -9.84 1.86 25.52
N ILE A 29 -8.87 1.17 24.93
CA ILE A 29 -9.10 0.10 23.96
C ILE A 29 -9.26 -1.22 24.71
N VAL A 30 -10.33 -1.95 24.42
CA VAL A 30 -10.53 -3.33 24.86
C VAL A 30 -10.42 -4.25 23.66
N VAL A 31 -9.37 -5.07 23.65
CA VAL A 31 -9.18 -6.06 22.60
C VAL A 31 -9.92 -7.33 23.00
N PHE A 32 -10.73 -7.88 22.10
CA PHE A 32 -11.48 -9.10 22.35
C PHE A 32 -11.55 -10.00 21.12
N TYR A 33 -11.97 -11.25 21.32
CA TYR A 33 -12.15 -12.23 20.26
C TYR A 33 -13.59 -12.19 19.75
N GLY A 34 -13.85 -11.32 18.78
CA GLY A 34 -15.18 -11.14 18.17
C GLY A 34 -15.27 -11.75 16.77
N PRO A 35 -16.38 -11.50 16.04
CA PRO A 35 -16.49 -11.87 14.64
C PRO A 35 -15.63 -10.95 13.77
N GLY A 36 -14.69 -11.54 13.02
CA GLY A 36 -13.81 -10.81 12.09
C GLY A 36 -12.83 -9.85 12.77
N CYS A 37 -12.22 -9.01 11.94
CA CYS A 37 -11.24 -7.99 12.34
C CYS A 37 -11.88 -6.61 12.13
N TYR A 38 -11.94 -5.80 13.18
CA TYR A 38 -12.42 -4.42 13.07
C TYR A 38 -12.01 -3.56 14.27
N SER A 39 -12.05 -2.25 14.04
CA SER A 39 -11.71 -1.22 15.00
C SER A 39 -12.45 0.08 14.66
N MET A 40 -12.70 0.91 15.68
CA MET A 40 -13.19 2.27 15.47
C MET A 40 -12.07 3.19 14.99
N ILE A 41 -12.42 4.24 14.25
CA ILE A 41 -11.43 5.19 13.72
C ILE A 41 -11.19 6.31 14.75
N GLY A 42 -9.95 6.40 15.24
CA GLY A 42 -9.52 7.39 16.22
C GLY A 42 -10.08 7.17 17.63
N ARG A 43 -9.92 8.18 18.48
CA ARG A 43 -10.45 8.20 19.85
C ARG A 43 -11.92 8.62 19.83
N VAL A 44 -12.82 7.66 20.00
CA VAL A 44 -14.28 7.93 20.12
C VAL A 44 -14.64 8.42 21.53
N GLY A 45 -13.88 7.99 22.54
CA GLY A 45 -14.14 8.26 23.96
C GLY A 45 -14.77 7.06 24.68
N GLY A 46 -14.53 6.94 25.98
CA GLY A 46 -14.94 5.78 26.78
C GLY A 46 -14.23 4.48 26.36
N VAL A 47 -14.90 3.35 26.58
CA VAL A 47 -14.40 2.04 26.15
C VAL A 47 -14.69 1.87 24.65
N GLN A 48 -13.65 1.73 23.84
CA GLN A 48 -13.76 1.34 22.43
C GLN A 48 -13.13 -0.04 22.22
N VAL A 49 -13.70 -0.84 21.33
CA VAL A 49 -13.27 -2.22 21.14
C VAL A 49 -12.43 -2.40 19.88
N ILE A 50 -11.51 -3.37 19.93
CA ILE A 50 -10.86 -3.94 18.75
C ILE A 50 -11.16 -5.43 18.73
N SER A 51 -11.78 -5.90 17.64
CA SER A 51 -12.00 -7.32 17.42
C SER A 51 -10.81 -7.92 16.69
N LEU A 52 -10.20 -8.94 17.28
CA LEU A 52 -9.23 -9.82 16.61
C LEU A 52 -9.74 -11.26 16.72
N GLY A 53 -10.70 -11.59 15.87
CA GLY A 53 -11.33 -12.90 15.77
C GLY A 53 -10.54 -13.93 14.98
N ARG A 54 -11.25 -14.98 14.56
CA ARG A 54 -10.72 -16.03 13.69
C ARG A 54 -10.26 -15.44 12.35
N GLY A 55 -9.03 -15.72 11.98
CA GLY A 55 -8.40 -15.18 10.76
C GLY A 55 -7.69 -13.84 10.97
N CYS A 56 -7.74 -13.25 12.17
CA CYS A 56 -7.08 -11.98 12.53
C CYS A 56 -5.80 -12.18 13.33
N GLU A 57 -5.32 -13.43 13.48
CA GLU A 57 -4.18 -13.79 14.31
C GLU A 57 -2.82 -13.46 13.67
N TRP A 58 -2.76 -12.37 12.91
CA TRP A 58 -1.61 -11.92 12.14
C TRP A 58 -1.16 -10.55 12.64
N VAL A 59 0.15 -10.35 12.83
CA VAL A 59 0.68 -9.07 13.33
C VAL A 59 0.32 -7.90 12.41
N GLY A 60 0.35 -8.09 11.09
CA GLY A 60 -0.04 -7.06 10.13
C GLY A 60 -1.50 -6.64 10.23
N LEU A 61 -2.43 -7.58 10.43
CA LEU A 61 -3.84 -7.26 10.64
C LEU A 61 -4.07 -6.59 12.00
N ALA A 62 -3.40 -7.06 13.06
CA ALA A 62 -3.46 -6.35 14.33
C ALA A 62 -2.90 -4.92 14.23
N ALA A 63 -1.86 -4.70 13.42
CA ALA A 63 -1.31 -3.37 13.15
C ALA A 63 -2.28 -2.49 12.35
N HIS A 64 -3.03 -3.07 11.40
CA HIS A 64 -4.10 -2.41 10.67
C HIS A 64 -5.19 -1.91 11.63
N GLU A 65 -5.70 -2.78 12.51
CA GLU A 65 -6.75 -2.40 13.46
C GLU A 65 -6.28 -1.37 14.50
N ILE A 66 -5.01 -1.44 14.91
CA ILE A 66 -4.40 -0.38 15.73
C ILE A 66 -4.28 0.91 14.92
N GLY A 67 -3.93 0.84 13.64
CA GLY A 67 -3.89 2.00 12.74
C GLY A 67 -5.23 2.73 12.68
N HIS A 68 -6.34 2.00 12.58
CA HIS A 68 -7.68 2.57 12.73
C HIS A 68 -7.88 3.27 14.06
N ALA A 69 -7.58 2.60 15.18
CA ALA A 69 -7.74 3.19 16.51
C ALA A 69 -6.89 4.46 16.73
N LEU A 70 -5.77 4.55 16.01
CA LEU A 70 -4.89 5.73 15.96
C LEU A 70 -5.31 6.80 14.93
N GLY A 71 -6.38 6.55 14.16
CA GLY A 71 -7.02 7.55 13.30
C GLY A 71 -6.86 7.35 11.80
N PHE A 72 -6.27 6.24 11.34
CA PHE A 72 -6.24 5.96 9.89
C PHE A 72 -7.58 5.49 9.35
N TYR A 73 -7.96 6.05 8.21
CA TYR A 73 -8.92 5.44 7.29
C TYR A 73 -8.19 4.45 6.38
N HIS A 74 -8.96 3.64 5.66
CA HIS A 74 -8.40 2.84 4.58
C HIS A 74 -7.84 3.69 3.44
N THR A 75 -6.77 3.22 2.83
CA THR A 75 -6.06 3.93 1.76
C THR A 75 -6.92 4.07 0.50
N GLN A 76 -7.72 3.05 0.15
CA GLN A 76 -8.65 3.12 -1.00
C GLN A 76 -9.83 4.09 -0.81
N SER A 77 -9.98 4.64 0.39
CA SER A 77 -11.00 5.63 0.72
C SER A 77 -10.44 7.05 0.76
N ARG A 78 -9.16 7.26 0.42
CA ARG A 78 -8.57 8.61 0.30
C ARG A 78 -9.37 9.49 -0.67
N HIS A 79 -9.37 10.78 -0.42
CA HIS A 79 -10.05 11.78 -1.24
C HIS A 79 -9.51 11.82 -2.69
N ASP A 80 -8.22 11.53 -2.87
CA ASP A 80 -7.48 11.52 -4.14
C ASP A 80 -7.37 10.13 -4.79
N ARG A 81 -8.03 9.10 -4.26
CA ARG A 81 -7.81 7.70 -4.68
C ARG A 81 -8.07 7.44 -6.17
N ASP A 82 -8.98 8.17 -6.82
CA ASP A 82 -9.35 7.96 -8.24
C ASP A 82 -8.19 8.31 -9.22
N ASP A 83 -7.18 9.05 -8.75
CA ASP A 83 -5.95 9.32 -9.50
C ASP A 83 -5.01 8.10 -9.55
N PHE A 84 -5.21 7.13 -8.65
CA PHE A 84 -4.30 5.99 -8.43
C PHE A 84 -4.96 4.63 -8.66
N ILE A 85 -6.26 4.50 -8.40
CA ILE A 85 -7.01 3.26 -8.59
C ILE A 85 -8.31 3.52 -9.36
N THR A 86 -8.74 2.51 -10.10
CA THR A 86 -10.08 2.38 -10.70
C THR A 86 -10.83 1.30 -9.94
N LEU A 87 -12.09 1.55 -9.61
CA LEU A 87 -12.98 0.55 -9.04
C LEU A 87 -13.85 -0.05 -10.15
N ASP A 88 -13.75 -1.37 -10.34
CA ASP A 88 -14.63 -2.10 -11.25
C ASP A 88 -15.81 -2.68 -10.49
N PHE A 89 -16.88 -1.88 -10.40
CA PHE A 89 -18.10 -2.26 -9.67
C PHE A 89 -18.81 -3.49 -10.26
N GLN A 90 -18.48 -3.94 -11.49
CA GLN A 90 -19.02 -5.20 -12.02
C GLN A 90 -18.51 -6.42 -11.24
N ASN A 91 -17.35 -6.29 -10.61
CA ASN A 91 -16.76 -7.33 -9.79
C ASN A 91 -17.14 -7.19 -8.31
N PHE A 92 -17.85 -6.13 -7.88
CA PHE A 92 -18.13 -5.87 -6.46
C PHE A 92 -19.31 -6.69 -5.91
N LYS A 93 -19.09 -7.29 -4.74
CA LYS A 93 -20.20 -7.70 -3.87
C LYS A 93 -20.97 -6.45 -3.40
N PRO A 94 -22.30 -6.33 -3.64
CA PRO A 94 -23.06 -5.12 -3.34
C PRO A 94 -22.92 -4.57 -1.91
N GLN A 95 -22.88 -5.46 -0.92
CA GLN A 95 -22.78 -5.09 0.49
C GLN A 95 -21.44 -4.43 0.88
N TRP A 96 -20.43 -4.46 0.01
CA TRP A 96 -19.10 -3.89 0.26
C TRP A 96 -18.90 -2.51 -0.37
N ILE A 97 -19.82 -2.03 -1.22
CA ILE A 97 -19.68 -0.76 -1.95
C ILE A 97 -19.45 0.42 -0.99
N SER A 98 -20.16 0.44 0.14
CA SER A 98 -20.05 1.51 1.14
C SER A 98 -18.63 1.64 1.74
N GLN A 99 -17.85 0.55 1.78
CA GLN A 99 -16.47 0.55 2.29
C GLN A 99 -15.49 1.31 1.38
N PHE A 100 -15.91 1.68 0.17
CA PHE A 100 -15.12 2.43 -0.82
C PHE A 100 -15.57 3.88 -0.98
N THR A 101 -16.45 4.34 -0.09
CA THR A 101 -16.87 5.74 -0.03
C THR A 101 -15.64 6.61 0.24
N LYS A 102 -15.39 7.57 -0.67
CA LYS A 102 -14.26 8.49 -0.52
C LYS A 102 -14.46 9.38 0.69
N GLN A 103 -13.39 9.56 1.43
CA GLN A 103 -13.25 10.60 2.43
C GLN A 103 -13.03 11.95 1.77
N THR A 104 -13.19 13.01 2.55
CA THR A 104 -12.84 14.38 2.14
C THR A 104 -11.42 14.70 2.59
N GLU A 105 -10.81 15.75 2.03
CA GLU A 105 -9.50 16.21 2.51
C GLU A 105 -9.54 16.64 3.99
N HIS A 106 -10.70 17.13 4.46
CA HIS A 106 -10.90 17.48 5.87
C HIS A 106 -10.90 16.25 6.79
N THR A 107 -11.55 15.15 6.39
CA THR A 107 -11.63 13.91 7.18
C THR A 107 -10.44 12.98 6.97
N ASN A 108 -9.71 13.15 5.86
CA ASN A 108 -8.56 12.35 5.49
C ASN A 108 -7.49 13.25 4.84
N TYR A 109 -6.61 13.79 5.69
CA TYR A 109 -5.44 14.54 5.24
C TYR A 109 -4.22 13.62 5.20
N ASN A 110 -3.58 13.54 4.03
CA ASN A 110 -2.47 12.62 3.71
C ASN A 110 -1.09 13.29 3.83
N TYR A 111 -1.00 14.51 4.38
CA TYR A 111 0.26 15.25 4.58
C TYR A 111 1.08 15.46 3.30
N ASN A 112 0.42 15.63 2.16
CA ASN A 112 1.05 15.74 0.83
C ASN A 112 1.89 14.50 0.44
N LEU A 113 1.67 13.36 1.10
CA LEU A 113 2.24 12.09 0.68
C LEU A 113 1.36 11.47 -0.39
N THR A 114 2.01 11.00 -1.46
CA THR A 114 1.31 10.31 -2.55
C THR A 114 0.67 9.00 -2.07
N TYR A 115 -0.09 8.36 -2.95
CA TYR A 115 -0.78 7.12 -2.67
C TYR A 115 0.19 5.95 -2.53
N ASP A 116 0.03 5.14 -1.47
CA ASP A 116 0.83 3.94 -1.28
C ASP A 116 0.02 2.67 -1.53
N TYR A 117 0.29 2.01 -2.66
CA TYR A 117 -0.36 0.75 -3.02
C TYR A 117 -0.01 -0.40 -2.06
N GLY A 118 1.19 -0.37 -1.49
CA GLY A 118 1.69 -1.37 -0.55
C GLY A 118 1.30 -1.10 0.90
N SER A 119 0.42 -0.13 1.13
CA SER A 119 -0.10 0.29 2.43
C SER A 119 -0.77 -0.86 3.18
N VAL A 120 -0.52 -0.95 4.49
CA VAL A 120 -1.22 -1.91 5.37
C VAL A 120 -2.70 -1.58 5.48
N MET A 121 -3.08 -0.33 5.23
CA MET A 121 -4.46 0.16 5.27
C MET A 121 -5.19 0.02 3.93
N HIS A 122 -4.56 -0.56 2.90
CA HIS A 122 -5.17 -0.72 1.58
C HIS A 122 -5.84 -2.10 1.45
N TYR A 123 -7.06 -2.15 0.93
CA TYR A 123 -7.74 -3.42 0.61
C TYR A 123 -7.06 -4.20 -0.52
N GLY A 124 -7.21 -5.51 -0.51
CA GLY A 124 -6.77 -6.37 -1.61
C GLY A 124 -7.51 -6.07 -2.92
N ALA A 125 -6.88 -6.37 -4.06
CA ALA A 125 -7.47 -6.21 -5.38
C ALA A 125 -8.77 -7.01 -5.55
N THR A 126 -8.84 -8.20 -4.96
CA THR A 126 -9.95 -9.16 -5.06
C THR A 126 -10.75 -9.31 -3.77
N GLY A 127 -10.39 -8.62 -2.69
CA GLY A 127 -10.96 -8.82 -1.34
C GLY A 127 -12.49 -8.63 -1.27
N VAL A 128 -13.07 -7.81 -2.15
CA VAL A 128 -14.52 -7.57 -2.25
C VAL A 128 -15.15 -8.15 -3.52
N SER A 129 -14.39 -8.97 -4.25
CA SER A 129 -14.81 -9.52 -5.53
C SER A 129 -15.92 -10.57 -5.38
N LEU A 130 -16.89 -10.55 -6.29
CA LEU A 130 -17.97 -11.52 -6.41
C LEU A 130 -17.61 -12.70 -7.34
N ASN A 131 -16.66 -12.50 -8.26
CA ASN A 131 -16.31 -13.45 -9.33
C ASN A 131 -14.82 -13.83 -9.34
N GLY A 132 -14.06 -13.41 -8.33
CA GLY A 132 -12.63 -13.67 -8.22
C GLY A 132 -11.75 -12.79 -9.11
N GLN A 133 -12.33 -11.91 -9.93
CA GLN A 133 -11.59 -10.92 -10.71
C GLN A 133 -11.25 -9.68 -9.86
N PRO A 134 -10.17 -8.94 -10.17
CA PRO A 134 -9.83 -7.71 -9.47
C PRO A 134 -10.99 -6.69 -9.50
N ALA A 135 -11.43 -6.28 -8.32
CA ALA A 135 -12.39 -5.21 -8.10
C ALA A 135 -11.68 -3.85 -7.95
N VAL A 136 -10.47 -3.84 -7.40
CA VAL A 136 -9.63 -2.64 -7.28
C VAL A 136 -8.44 -2.76 -8.24
N ILE A 137 -8.35 -1.84 -9.18
CA ILE A 137 -7.37 -1.90 -10.27
C ILE A 137 -6.45 -0.67 -10.17
N PRO A 138 -5.16 -0.83 -9.82
CA PRO A 138 -4.22 0.28 -9.80
C PRO A 138 -3.93 0.78 -11.22
N ARG A 139 -3.65 2.09 -11.36
CA ARG A 139 -3.28 2.70 -12.65
C ARG A 139 -2.04 2.05 -13.25
N ASP A 140 -1.06 1.73 -12.41
CA ASP A 140 0.01 0.82 -12.78
C ASP A 140 -0.33 -0.60 -12.30
N ILE A 141 -0.77 -1.43 -13.26
CA ILE A 141 -1.22 -2.81 -13.05
C ILE A 141 -0.19 -3.71 -12.37
N LYS A 142 1.11 -3.36 -12.40
CA LYS A 142 2.15 -4.12 -11.69
C LYS A 142 2.02 -4.03 -10.16
N TYR A 143 1.24 -3.07 -9.64
CA TYR A 143 0.94 -2.96 -8.21
C TYR A 143 -0.23 -3.83 -7.74
N VAL A 144 -0.95 -4.53 -8.63
CA VAL A 144 -2.07 -5.40 -8.23
C VAL A 144 -1.72 -6.34 -7.06
N PRO A 145 -0.56 -7.03 -7.04
CA PRO A 145 -0.24 -7.95 -5.94
C PRO A 145 0.20 -7.23 -4.65
N ALA A 146 0.53 -5.94 -4.72
CA ALA A 146 0.91 -5.16 -3.54
C ALA A 146 -0.31 -4.74 -2.71
N LEU A 147 -1.49 -4.65 -3.33
CA LEU A 147 -2.75 -4.25 -2.69
C LEU A 147 -3.18 -5.30 -1.66
N GLY A 148 -3.56 -4.90 -0.45
CA GLY A 148 -3.92 -5.82 0.64
C GLY A 148 -2.75 -6.24 1.53
N SER A 149 -1.66 -5.46 1.54
CA SER A 149 -0.45 -5.82 2.28
C SER A 149 -0.67 -5.94 3.78
N HIS A 150 0.09 -6.84 4.40
CA HIS A 150 0.18 -6.98 5.86
C HIS A 150 1.45 -6.31 6.43
N MET A 151 2.17 -5.51 5.64
CA MET A 151 3.38 -4.79 6.07
C MET A 151 3.06 -3.31 6.28
N ILE A 152 3.39 -2.77 7.46
CA ILE A 152 3.33 -1.32 7.70
C ILE A 152 4.34 -0.65 6.78
N SER A 153 3.86 0.16 5.84
CA SER A 153 4.74 0.87 4.92
C SER A 153 5.43 2.03 5.64
N PHE A 154 6.48 2.56 5.01
CA PHE A 154 7.16 3.73 5.53
C PHE A 154 6.26 4.97 5.55
N TYR A 155 5.27 5.06 4.65
CA TYR A 155 4.32 6.17 4.64
C TYR A 155 3.39 6.15 5.84
N GLU A 156 2.91 4.99 6.30
CA GLU A 156 2.13 4.96 7.55
C GLU A 156 2.97 5.38 8.75
N LYS A 157 4.23 4.93 8.83
CA LYS A 157 5.14 5.38 9.89
C LYS A 157 5.30 6.89 9.86
N LEU A 158 5.59 7.46 8.69
CA LEU A 158 5.76 8.90 8.52
C LEU A 158 4.47 9.68 8.84
N MET A 159 3.33 9.27 8.29
CA MET A 159 2.03 9.90 8.55
C MET A 159 1.65 9.87 10.02
N MET A 160 1.88 8.74 10.71
CA MET A 160 1.59 8.63 12.14
C MET A 160 2.48 9.56 12.97
N ASN A 161 3.76 9.64 12.64
CA ASN A 161 4.70 10.55 13.30
C ASN A 161 4.38 12.03 13.02
N LEU A 162 3.90 12.37 11.84
CA LEU A 162 3.41 13.72 11.52
C LEU A 162 2.13 14.03 12.31
N HIS A 163 1.15 13.12 12.31
CA HIS A 163 -0.15 13.31 12.94
C HIS A 163 -0.04 13.53 14.45
N TYR A 164 0.76 12.70 15.13
CA TYR A 164 0.99 12.79 16.57
C TYR A 164 2.15 13.72 16.95
N LYS A 165 2.67 14.52 16.00
CA LYS A 165 3.77 15.48 16.21
C LYS A 165 5.04 14.86 16.80
N CYS A 166 5.27 13.58 16.54
CA CYS A 166 6.45 12.87 17.00
C CYS A 166 7.74 13.43 16.40
N LEU A 167 7.67 13.98 15.17
CA LEU A 167 8.83 14.59 14.52
C LEU A 167 9.32 15.86 15.22
N ASP A 168 8.46 16.51 16.02
CA ASP A 168 8.81 17.75 16.74
C ASP A 168 9.69 17.48 17.98
N ILE A 169 9.77 16.21 18.42
CA ILE A 169 10.58 15.81 19.58
C ILE A 169 12.08 16.01 19.28
N CYS A 170 12.49 15.70 18.07
CA CYS A 170 13.89 15.71 17.66
C CYS A 170 14.27 17.06 17.02
N ARG A 171 15.10 17.85 17.71
CA ARG A 171 15.60 19.13 17.19
C ARG A 171 16.42 18.93 15.92
N ARG A 172 16.10 19.68 14.87
CA ARG A 172 16.67 19.50 13.53
C ARG A 172 18.20 19.62 13.52
N GLU A 173 18.77 20.49 14.33
CA GLU A 173 20.19 20.83 14.36
C GLU A 173 21.02 19.67 14.90
N SER A 174 20.60 19.11 16.05
CA SER A 174 21.33 18.09 16.82
C SER A 174 20.98 16.65 16.43
N SER A 175 19.93 16.44 15.64
CA SER A 175 19.48 15.09 15.27
C SER A 175 20.24 14.52 14.06
N ALA A 176 20.14 13.20 13.91
CA ALA A 176 20.66 12.44 12.79
C ALA A 176 20.25 13.04 11.43
N LYS A 177 21.21 13.15 10.51
CA LYS A 177 20.97 13.61 9.14
C LYS A 177 20.59 12.43 8.26
N CYS A 178 19.34 12.00 8.38
CA CYS A 178 18.81 10.86 7.67
C CYS A 178 18.93 11.00 6.14
N LYS A 179 19.25 9.90 5.49
CA LYS A 179 19.41 9.76 4.04
C LYS A 179 18.23 8.98 3.46
N ASN A 180 18.17 8.94 2.13
CA ASN A 180 17.21 8.13 1.36
C ASN A 180 15.74 8.34 1.77
N GLY A 181 15.40 9.53 2.30
CA GLY A 181 14.04 9.88 2.71
C GLY A 181 13.63 9.44 4.12
N GLY A 182 14.56 8.90 4.92
CA GLY A 182 14.34 8.60 6.34
C GLY A 182 14.13 9.87 7.19
N PHE A 183 13.66 9.69 8.42
CA PHE A 183 13.46 10.77 9.40
C PHE A 183 14.00 10.40 10.79
N PRO A 184 14.40 11.38 11.63
CA PRO A 184 14.93 11.11 12.97
C PRO A 184 13.97 10.29 13.81
N HIS A 185 14.50 9.28 14.50
CA HIS A 185 13.69 8.41 15.32
C HIS A 185 13.21 9.15 16.58
N PRO A 186 11.89 9.25 16.85
CA PRO A 186 11.35 10.15 17.87
C PRO A 186 11.76 9.79 19.31
N ARG A 187 12.20 8.55 19.54
CA ARG A 187 12.71 8.08 20.83
C ARG A 187 14.23 8.09 20.96
N ASP A 188 14.93 8.33 19.86
CA ASP A 188 16.40 8.32 19.80
C ASP A 188 16.83 9.15 18.59
N CYS A 189 16.98 10.46 18.81
CA CYS A 189 17.29 11.41 17.75
C CYS A 189 18.67 11.20 17.11
N SER A 190 19.49 10.27 17.61
CA SER A 190 20.81 9.94 17.05
C SER A 190 20.78 8.96 15.88
N LYS A 191 19.61 8.35 15.63
CA LYS A 191 19.34 7.41 14.52
C LYS A 191 18.06 7.76 13.76
N CYS A 192 17.82 7.04 12.68
CA CYS A 192 16.71 7.28 11.76
C CYS A 192 15.74 6.11 11.69
N ILE A 193 14.48 6.41 11.38
CA ILE A 193 13.52 5.44 10.83
C ILE A 193 13.70 5.46 9.30
N CYS A 194 13.88 4.29 8.72
CA CYS A 194 14.30 4.13 7.33
C CYS A 194 13.21 3.56 6.43
N PRO A 195 13.14 4.00 5.16
CA PRO A 195 12.33 3.32 4.15
C PRO A 195 12.70 1.85 4.00
N SER A 196 11.72 1.03 3.63
CA SER A 196 11.93 -0.40 3.38
C SER A 196 13.09 -0.62 2.40
N GLY A 197 13.98 -1.56 2.71
CA GLY A 197 15.19 -1.81 1.94
C GLY A 197 16.38 -0.90 2.27
N TYR A 198 16.26 0.03 3.21
CA TYR A 198 17.34 0.88 3.71
C TYR A 198 17.47 0.75 5.23
N GLY A 199 18.69 0.87 5.75
CA GLY A 199 19.00 0.68 7.15
C GLY A 199 20.29 1.40 7.55
N GLY A 200 20.91 0.93 8.64
CA GLY A 200 21.98 1.66 9.29
C GLY A 200 21.46 2.86 10.08
N ARG A 201 22.36 3.56 10.76
CA ARG A 201 21.98 4.67 11.65
C ARG A 201 21.35 5.84 10.89
N LEU A 202 21.77 6.07 9.64
CA LEU A 202 21.34 7.20 8.82
C LEU A 202 20.51 6.80 7.59
N CYS A 203 20.09 5.54 7.46
CA CYS A 203 19.37 5.02 6.28
C CYS A 203 20.22 5.00 4.99
N ASP A 204 21.54 5.01 5.10
CA ASP A 204 22.51 4.97 3.99
C ASP A 204 23.21 3.62 3.85
N GLU A 205 22.74 2.60 4.57
CA GLU A 205 23.25 1.24 4.50
C GLU A 205 22.14 0.27 4.07
N ARG A 206 22.55 -0.89 3.57
CA ARG A 206 21.65 -2.04 3.41
C ARG A 206 21.23 -2.53 4.80
N PRO A 207 19.95 -2.87 5.03
CA PRO A 207 19.54 -3.46 6.29
C PRO A 207 20.40 -4.67 6.69
N SER A 208 20.68 -4.79 7.98
CA SER A 208 21.43 -5.91 8.54
C SER A 208 20.69 -7.24 8.36
N GLY A 209 21.41 -8.36 8.47
CA GLY A 209 20.87 -9.70 8.27
C GLY A 209 21.21 -10.26 6.88
N CYS A 210 20.43 -11.25 6.44
CA CYS A 210 20.68 -11.94 5.17
C CYS A 210 20.51 -11.03 3.95
N GLY A 211 21.07 -11.50 2.83
CA GLY A 211 21.23 -10.74 1.60
C GLY A 211 22.59 -10.03 1.51
N LYS A 212 22.81 -9.31 0.40
CA LYS A 212 24.11 -8.72 0.07
C LYS A 212 23.98 -7.53 -0.88
N THR A 213 25.03 -6.74 -0.93
CA THR A 213 25.23 -5.71 -1.95
C THR A 213 25.88 -6.34 -3.18
N LEU A 214 25.34 -6.04 -4.36
CA LEU A 214 25.73 -6.57 -5.65
C LEU A 214 26.02 -5.42 -6.61
N THR A 215 27.10 -5.52 -7.39
CA THR A 215 27.43 -4.50 -8.38
C THR A 215 26.85 -4.90 -9.74
N ALA A 216 26.01 -4.05 -10.33
CA ALA A 216 25.48 -4.23 -11.67
C ALA A 216 26.55 -3.94 -12.73
N THR A 217 26.62 -4.81 -13.75
CA THR A 217 27.44 -4.60 -14.95
C THR A 217 26.55 -4.47 -16.19
N SER A 218 27.12 -4.20 -17.35
CA SER A 218 26.36 -4.09 -18.62
C SER A 218 25.77 -5.42 -19.11
N SER A 219 26.30 -6.54 -18.62
CA SER A 219 25.82 -7.91 -18.88
C SER A 219 24.82 -8.33 -17.81
N TYR A 220 23.88 -9.20 -18.17
CA TYR A 220 22.98 -9.77 -17.17
C TYR A 220 23.74 -10.65 -16.18
N GLN A 221 23.43 -10.47 -14.91
CA GLN A 221 23.91 -11.26 -13.79
C GLN A 221 22.69 -11.83 -13.06
N THR A 222 22.86 -13.00 -12.43
CA THR A 222 21.78 -13.68 -11.72
C THR A 222 21.88 -13.44 -10.22
N LEU A 223 20.74 -13.22 -9.58
CA LEU A 223 20.55 -13.28 -8.13
C LEU A 223 19.55 -14.39 -7.83
N GLU A 224 19.97 -15.38 -7.06
CA GLU A 224 19.09 -16.40 -6.50
C GLU A 224 19.03 -16.24 -4.98
N ASP A 225 17.85 -16.39 -4.42
CA ASP A 225 17.65 -16.35 -2.99
C ASP A 225 16.54 -17.32 -2.54
N SER A 226 16.67 -17.85 -1.33
CA SER A 226 15.69 -18.74 -0.71
C SER A 226 15.39 -18.25 0.71
N VAL A 227 14.13 -17.91 0.99
CA VAL A 227 13.69 -17.41 2.32
C VAL A 227 12.50 -18.21 2.82
N GLY A 228 12.48 -18.52 4.12
CA GLY A 228 11.42 -19.28 4.79
C GLY A 228 11.87 -20.68 5.19
N GLU A 229 10.94 -21.48 5.73
CA GLU A 229 11.25 -22.80 6.27
C GLU A 229 10.76 -23.92 5.35
N LYS A 230 11.65 -24.88 5.01
CA LYS A 230 11.32 -26.00 4.10
C LYS A 230 10.10 -26.82 4.53
N ASN A 231 9.89 -26.99 5.83
CA ASN A 231 8.84 -27.84 6.41
C ASN A 231 7.85 -27.05 7.27
N ALA A 232 7.60 -25.78 6.94
CA ALA A 232 6.65 -24.95 7.66
C ALA A 232 5.23 -25.56 7.64
N ARG A 233 4.69 -25.89 8.82
CA ARG A 233 3.29 -26.34 8.96
C ARG A 233 2.31 -25.19 9.15
N TYR A 234 2.80 -24.07 9.67
CA TYR A 234 2.02 -22.88 9.95
C TYR A 234 2.85 -21.65 9.60
N ALA A 235 2.18 -20.58 9.17
CA ALA A 235 2.85 -19.32 8.98
C ALA A 235 3.20 -18.67 10.33
N LYS A 236 4.43 -18.17 10.45
CA LYS A 236 4.95 -17.41 11.59
C LYS A 236 4.20 -16.09 11.77
N ASP A 237 4.31 -15.45 12.92
CA ASP A 237 3.72 -14.13 13.19
C ASP A 237 4.33 -12.99 12.37
N GLU A 238 5.62 -13.11 12.05
CA GLU A 238 6.46 -12.10 11.41
C GLU A 238 7.14 -12.71 10.18
N PHE A 239 7.60 -11.86 9.27
CA PHE A 239 8.33 -12.29 8.08
C PHE A 239 9.81 -12.45 8.38
N GLU A 240 10.40 -13.52 7.85
CA GLU A 240 11.82 -13.52 7.54
C GLU A 240 12.04 -12.72 6.27
N MET A 241 13.05 -11.85 6.27
CA MET A 241 13.35 -10.97 5.14
C MET A 241 14.85 -10.96 4.85
N CYS A 242 15.22 -11.11 3.59
CA CYS A 242 16.57 -10.85 3.10
C CYS A 242 16.60 -9.59 2.27
N HIS A 243 17.61 -8.77 2.49
CA HIS A 243 17.72 -7.45 1.89
C HIS A 243 18.92 -7.42 0.97
N TYR A 244 18.69 -7.15 -0.31
CA TYR A 244 19.72 -7.03 -1.32
C TYR A 244 19.75 -5.61 -1.87
N TRP A 245 20.94 -5.13 -2.17
CA TRP A 245 21.14 -3.90 -2.94
C TRP A 245 21.81 -4.24 -4.25
N ILE A 246 21.17 -3.94 -5.37
CA ILE A 246 21.87 -3.91 -6.65
C ILE A 246 22.33 -2.48 -6.88
N GLN A 247 23.63 -2.27 -7.00
CA GLN A 247 24.27 -0.97 -7.12
C GLN A 247 24.97 -0.81 -8.46
N GLY A 248 24.77 0.36 -9.07
CA GLY A 248 25.51 0.82 -10.24
C GLY A 248 26.26 2.11 -9.92
N PRO A 249 27.06 2.63 -10.85
CA PRO A 249 27.69 3.94 -10.70
C PRO A 249 26.64 5.06 -10.47
N PRO A 250 26.95 6.12 -9.71
CA PRO A 250 26.03 7.26 -9.54
C PRO A 250 25.52 7.80 -10.87
N GLY A 251 24.21 8.04 -10.96
CA GLY A 251 23.54 8.48 -12.19
C GLY A 251 23.17 7.38 -13.19
N SER A 252 23.60 6.13 -12.94
CA SER A 252 23.11 4.98 -13.72
C SER A 252 21.73 4.52 -13.27
N THR A 253 21.06 3.81 -14.16
CA THR A 253 19.82 3.08 -13.92
C THR A 253 20.08 1.58 -14.10
N ILE A 254 19.26 0.77 -13.44
CA ILE A 254 19.42 -0.68 -13.35
C ILE A 254 18.11 -1.33 -13.80
N GLU A 255 18.24 -2.28 -14.72
CA GLU A 255 17.15 -3.17 -15.09
C GLU A 255 17.18 -4.40 -14.17
N VAL A 256 16.06 -4.73 -13.57
CA VAL A 256 15.84 -5.95 -12.79
C VAL A 256 14.65 -6.71 -13.40
N VAL A 257 14.85 -7.99 -13.69
CA VAL A 257 13.81 -8.88 -14.19
C VAL A 257 13.57 -9.97 -13.16
N LEU A 258 12.30 -10.19 -12.80
CA LEU A 258 11.90 -11.36 -12.03
C LEU A 258 11.87 -12.57 -12.96
N ASP A 259 12.85 -13.47 -12.86
CA ASP A 259 12.96 -14.61 -13.77
C ASP A 259 12.08 -15.77 -13.35
N SER A 260 12.02 -16.08 -12.05
CA SER A 260 11.13 -17.13 -11.55
C SER A 260 10.70 -16.91 -10.12
N PHE A 261 9.49 -17.37 -9.84
CA PHE A 261 8.87 -17.39 -8.51
C PHE A 261 7.96 -18.64 -8.42
N PRO A 262 7.92 -19.36 -7.29
CA PRO A 262 7.16 -20.61 -7.16
C PRO A 262 5.65 -20.38 -7.01
N ARG A 263 4.86 -21.44 -7.23
CA ARG A 263 3.41 -21.43 -6.98
C ARG A 263 3.08 -21.60 -5.49
N GLY A 264 1.82 -21.36 -5.13
CA GLY A 264 1.25 -21.81 -3.85
C GLY A 264 1.16 -20.76 -2.74
N VAL A 265 1.66 -19.54 -2.98
CA VAL A 265 1.61 -18.43 -2.00
C VAL A 265 0.97 -17.15 -2.56
N ALA A 266 0.43 -17.23 -3.77
CA ALA A 266 -0.17 -16.09 -4.46
C ALA A 266 -1.49 -15.69 -3.80
N VAL A 267 -1.51 -14.52 -3.17
CA VAL A 267 -2.66 -13.89 -2.52
C VAL A 267 -2.51 -12.37 -2.61
N ASP A 268 -3.62 -11.64 -2.43
CA ASP A 268 -3.57 -10.19 -2.30
C ASP A 268 -2.59 -9.78 -1.18
N GLY A 269 -1.78 -8.76 -1.47
CA GLY A 269 -0.78 -8.20 -0.58
C GLY A 269 0.46 -9.07 -0.40
N CYS A 270 0.52 -10.22 -1.07
CA CYS A 270 1.60 -11.21 -0.95
C CYS A 270 1.91 -11.58 0.51
N HIS A 271 0.89 -11.65 1.37
CA HIS A 271 1.10 -11.68 2.82
C HIS A 271 1.69 -12.97 3.40
N PHE A 272 1.90 -14.03 2.59
CA PHE A 272 2.61 -15.25 3.01
C PHE A 272 4.09 -15.23 2.63
N ALA A 273 4.39 -14.86 1.39
CA ALA A 273 5.74 -14.73 0.89
C ALA A 273 5.72 -13.95 -0.42
N GLY A 274 6.85 -13.35 -0.77
CA GLY A 274 6.99 -12.58 -1.99
C GLY A 274 8.33 -11.90 -2.10
N VAL A 275 8.43 -11.03 -3.10
CA VAL A 275 9.51 -10.07 -3.25
C VAL A 275 8.92 -8.66 -3.30
N GLU A 276 9.62 -7.67 -2.76
CA GLU A 276 9.45 -6.25 -3.05
C GLU A 276 10.68 -5.73 -3.83
N ILE A 277 10.45 -5.11 -4.99
CA ILE A 277 11.49 -4.53 -5.85
C ILE A 277 11.27 -3.02 -5.96
N LYS A 278 12.25 -2.23 -5.50
CA LYS A 278 12.12 -0.77 -5.38
C LYS A 278 12.86 -0.03 -6.49
N THR A 279 12.16 0.21 -7.59
CA THR A 279 12.68 0.93 -8.78
C THR A 279 12.09 2.34 -8.95
N GLY A 280 11.04 2.68 -8.20
CA GLY A 280 10.33 3.96 -8.28
C GLY A 280 11.17 5.18 -7.93
N SER A 281 10.70 6.35 -8.38
CA SER A 281 11.35 7.65 -8.15
C SER A 281 11.28 8.14 -6.71
N ASP A 282 10.25 7.74 -5.96
CA ASP A 282 10.21 7.98 -4.53
C ASP A 282 10.70 6.74 -3.78
N ILE A 283 11.91 6.82 -3.23
CA ILE A 283 12.55 5.75 -2.47
C ILE A 283 11.74 5.35 -1.23
N ARG A 284 10.92 6.27 -0.70
CA ARG A 284 10.12 6.08 0.50
C ARG A 284 8.91 5.17 0.27
N HIS A 285 8.37 5.17 -0.95
CA HIS A 285 7.16 4.45 -1.33
C HIS A 285 7.38 2.94 -1.43
N SER A 286 6.37 2.11 -1.13
CA SER A 286 6.49 0.66 -1.36
C SER A 286 6.83 0.33 -2.82
N GLY A 287 7.73 -0.64 -2.98
CA GLY A 287 8.10 -1.18 -4.29
C GLY A 287 7.00 -2.05 -4.91
N TYR A 288 7.27 -2.51 -6.12
CA TYR A 288 6.43 -3.54 -6.75
C TYR A 288 6.56 -4.83 -5.98
N ARG A 289 5.44 -5.50 -5.69
CA ARG A 289 5.44 -6.78 -5.00
C ARG A 289 4.95 -7.90 -5.91
N PHE A 290 5.62 -9.05 -5.85
CA PHE A 290 5.26 -10.22 -6.64
C PHE A 290 5.35 -11.48 -5.77
N CYS A 291 4.39 -12.39 -5.97
CA CYS A 291 4.30 -13.65 -5.23
C CYS A 291 3.67 -14.79 -6.07
N SER A 292 3.84 -14.73 -7.40
CA SER A 292 3.31 -15.73 -8.33
C SER A 292 4.25 -15.92 -9.53
N PRO A 293 4.36 -17.14 -10.10
CA PRO A 293 5.08 -17.35 -11.36
C PRO A 293 4.52 -16.56 -12.53
N ASN A 294 3.26 -16.11 -12.47
CA ASN A 294 2.63 -15.34 -13.55
C ASN A 294 3.33 -13.98 -13.79
N TYR A 295 4.16 -13.53 -12.84
CA TYR A 295 4.95 -12.31 -12.96
C TYR A 295 6.39 -12.58 -13.46
N ALA A 296 6.74 -13.84 -13.75
CA ALA A 296 8.01 -14.17 -14.37
C ALA A 296 8.18 -13.44 -15.73
N GLY A 297 9.37 -12.92 -15.98
CA GLY A 297 9.67 -12.06 -17.13
C GLY A 297 9.35 -10.57 -16.93
N THR A 298 8.75 -10.17 -15.79
CA THR A 298 8.50 -8.75 -15.51
C THR A 298 9.82 -8.00 -15.37
N SER A 299 10.06 -7.06 -16.29
CA SER A 299 11.23 -6.17 -16.28
C SER A 299 10.88 -4.81 -15.66
N LEU A 300 11.70 -4.39 -14.71
CA LEU A 300 11.59 -3.12 -14.00
C LEU A 300 12.89 -2.34 -14.14
N VAL A 301 12.80 -1.10 -14.61
CA VAL A 301 13.94 -0.19 -14.72
C VAL A 301 13.89 0.80 -13.57
N SER A 302 15.00 0.93 -12.85
CA SER A 302 15.14 1.88 -11.76
C SER A 302 15.32 3.31 -12.24
N THR A 303 14.94 4.24 -11.38
CA THR A 303 15.25 5.67 -11.52
C THR A 303 16.52 6.08 -10.78
N HIS A 304 17.12 5.15 -10.04
CA HIS A 304 18.27 5.34 -9.17
C HIS A 304 19.33 4.27 -9.39
N HIS A 305 20.57 4.59 -9.04
CA HIS A 305 21.71 3.68 -9.11
C HIS A 305 21.75 2.62 -7.99
N ILE A 306 20.78 2.61 -7.08
CA ILE A 306 20.61 1.57 -6.05
C ILE A 306 19.19 1.03 -6.15
N VAL A 307 19.05 -0.28 -6.28
CA VAL A 307 17.77 -0.99 -6.28
C VAL A 307 17.72 -1.95 -5.10
N PRO A 308 16.96 -1.63 -4.05
CA PRO A 308 16.63 -2.58 -3.01
C PRO A 308 15.73 -3.70 -3.57
N ILE A 309 16.11 -4.95 -3.28
CA ILE A 309 15.28 -6.13 -3.44
C ILE A 309 15.09 -6.74 -2.05
N ILE A 310 13.85 -6.93 -1.65
CA ILE A 310 13.48 -7.52 -0.36
C ILE A 310 12.73 -8.82 -0.66
N THR A 311 13.36 -9.94 -0.41
CA THR A 311 12.70 -11.26 -0.46
C THR A 311 12.20 -11.58 0.93
N TYR A 312 11.00 -12.15 1.02
CA TYR A 312 10.41 -12.44 2.33
C TYR A 312 9.51 -13.66 2.31
N SER A 313 9.49 -14.37 3.43
CA SER A 313 8.53 -15.44 3.70
C SER A 313 8.27 -15.51 5.19
N ARG A 314 7.03 -15.81 5.56
CA ARG A 314 6.67 -16.20 6.93
C ARG A 314 6.18 -17.64 6.99
N ALA A 315 6.23 -18.37 5.89
CA ALA A 315 5.68 -19.71 5.75
C ALA A 315 6.75 -20.64 5.15
N ILE A 316 6.44 -21.27 4.03
CA ILE A 316 7.34 -22.19 3.34
C ILE A 316 8.56 -21.47 2.75
N GLU A 317 9.65 -22.21 2.54
CA GLU A 317 10.82 -21.71 1.82
C GLU A 317 10.44 -21.38 0.35
N ILE A 318 10.73 -20.15 -0.07
CA ILE A 318 10.48 -19.63 -1.41
C ILE A 318 11.81 -19.33 -2.08
N LYS A 319 12.12 -20.09 -3.15
CA LYS A 319 13.26 -19.79 -4.03
C LYS A 319 12.84 -18.79 -5.11
N THR A 320 13.43 -17.60 -5.11
CA THR A 320 13.20 -16.56 -6.12
C THR A 320 14.46 -16.34 -6.95
N VAL A 321 14.29 -16.15 -8.26
CA VAL A 321 15.41 -15.87 -9.18
C VAL A 321 15.16 -14.54 -9.88
N PHE A 322 16.19 -13.71 -9.91
CA PHE A 322 16.24 -12.46 -10.63
C PHE A 322 17.42 -12.46 -11.57
N ARG A 323 17.31 -11.68 -12.63
CA ARG A 323 18.46 -11.23 -13.42
C ARG A 323 18.48 -9.72 -13.48
N TYR A 324 19.67 -9.14 -13.47
CA TYR A 324 19.84 -7.70 -13.42
C TYR A 324 21.07 -7.25 -14.22
N ARG A 325 21.05 -5.99 -14.65
CA ARG A 325 22.16 -5.31 -15.33
C ARG A 325 22.01 -3.80 -15.22
N LEU A 326 23.06 -3.06 -15.54
CA LEU A 326 22.94 -1.65 -15.89
C LEU A 326 22.04 -1.51 -17.12
N GLU A 327 21.10 -0.58 -17.05
CA GLU A 327 20.30 -0.23 -18.21
C GLU A 327 21.23 0.34 -19.30
N ARG A 328 21.03 -0.10 -20.54
CA ARG A 328 21.78 0.46 -21.66
C ARG A 328 21.31 1.89 -21.87
N PRO A 329 22.22 2.86 -22.11
CA PRO A 329 21.80 4.18 -22.57
C PRO A 329 20.96 3.97 -23.83
N THR A 330 19.67 4.29 -23.76
CA THR A 330 18.88 4.40 -24.98
C THR A 330 19.52 5.51 -25.78
N SER A 331 19.90 5.22 -27.02
CA SER A 331 20.17 6.28 -28.00
C SER A 331 18.99 7.25 -27.91
N GLN A 332 19.30 8.52 -27.64
CA GLN A 332 18.32 9.57 -27.38
C GLN A 332 17.09 9.40 -28.31
N PRO A 333 15.86 9.46 -27.78
CA PRO A 333 14.75 9.84 -28.65
C PRO A 333 15.13 11.22 -29.17
N THR A 334 15.30 11.33 -30.49
CA THR A 334 15.44 12.60 -31.18
C THR A 334 14.38 13.55 -30.62
N LYS A 335 14.82 14.73 -30.17
CA LYS A 335 13.92 15.82 -29.76
C LYS A 335 12.93 16.07 -30.89
N LYS A 336 11.75 15.45 -30.83
CA LYS A 336 10.61 15.93 -31.60
C LYS A 336 10.24 17.27 -30.98
N SER A 337 10.55 18.32 -31.73
CA SER A 337 10.11 19.69 -31.48
C SER A 337 8.63 19.70 -31.07
N PRO A 338 8.22 20.52 -30.08
CA PRO A 338 6.81 20.63 -29.71
C PRO A 338 6.03 21.10 -30.95
N ARG A 339 5.14 20.24 -31.45
CA ARG A 339 4.17 20.67 -32.46
C ARG A 339 3.24 21.68 -31.75
N PRO A 340 3.00 22.87 -32.32
CA PRO A 340 2.15 23.86 -31.67
C PRO A 340 0.74 23.29 -31.44
N PRO A 341 0.05 23.70 -30.37
CA PRO A 341 -1.27 23.19 -30.06
C PRO A 341 -2.21 23.52 -31.23
N LYS A 342 -2.80 22.47 -31.83
CA LYS A 342 -3.95 22.65 -32.71
C LYS A 342 -5.06 23.27 -31.87
N LYS A 343 -5.39 24.53 -32.17
CA LYS A 343 -6.60 25.19 -31.66
C LYS A 343 -7.81 24.41 -32.15
N THR A 344 -8.41 23.60 -31.28
CA THR A 344 -9.77 23.11 -31.45
C THR A 344 -10.73 24.25 -31.11
N PRO A 345 -11.76 24.52 -31.93
CA PRO A 345 -12.72 25.57 -31.63
C PRO A 345 -13.47 25.25 -30.32
N ARG A 346 -13.57 26.28 -29.49
CA ARG A 346 -14.40 26.32 -28.29
C ARG A 346 -15.86 26.02 -28.68
N PRO A 347 -16.52 24.99 -28.13
CA PRO A 347 -17.97 24.90 -28.21
C PRO A 347 -18.55 26.05 -27.39
N THR A 348 -19.36 26.85 -28.05
CA THR A 348 -20.21 27.88 -27.47
C THR A 348 -21.04 27.32 -26.33
N ALA A 349 -20.94 27.96 -25.17
CA ALA A 349 -21.83 27.71 -24.04
C ALA A 349 -23.24 28.17 -24.41
N ASN A 350 -24.19 27.24 -24.43
CA ASN A 350 -25.60 27.55 -24.19
C ASN A 350 -25.88 27.30 -22.70
N PRO A 351 -26.60 28.20 -22.01
CA PRO A 351 -26.88 28.06 -20.60
C PRO A 351 -27.98 27.00 -20.44
N SER A 352 -27.59 25.81 -19.98
CA SER A 352 -28.54 24.80 -19.51
C SER A 352 -28.50 24.80 -17.99
N THR A 353 -29.62 25.20 -17.40
CA THR A 353 -29.97 25.04 -16.00
C THR A 353 -30.03 23.55 -15.66
N SER A 354 -28.92 22.92 -15.28
CA SER A 354 -28.92 21.57 -14.75
C SER A 354 -28.52 21.56 -13.28
N ASN A 355 -29.46 21.19 -12.43
CA ASN A 355 -29.26 20.94 -11.01
C ASN A 355 -28.11 19.92 -10.82
N PRO A 356 -27.01 20.25 -10.12
CA PRO A 356 -25.84 19.38 -10.01
C PRO A 356 -26.08 18.04 -9.30
N ARG A 357 -27.28 17.84 -8.73
CA ARG A 357 -27.74 16.57 -8.13
C ARG A 357 -28.39 15.60 -9.12
N CYS A 358 -28.50 15.96 -10.39
CA CYS A 358 -29.18 15.15 -11.40
C CYS A 358 -28.24 14.69 -12.53
N ARG A 359 -27.17 13.98 -12.16
CA ARG A 359 -26.24 13.40 -13.13
C ARG A 359 -25.92 11.96 -12.78
N ASP A 360 -26.12 11.09 -13.76
CA ASP A 360 -25.71 9.70 -13.69
C ASP A 360 -24.19 9.56 -13.66
N ILE A 361 -23.70 8.56 -12.95
CA ILE A 361 -22.31 8.10 -13.08
C ILE A 361 -22.15 7.28 -14.37
N ASP A 362 -20.93 7.23 -14.89
CA ASP A 362 -20.65 6.68 -16.23
C ASP A 362 -21.04 5.20 -16.42
N ILE A 363 -21.27 4.46 -15.32
CA ILE A 363 -21.67 3.04 -15.34
C ILE A 363 -23.19 2.81 -15.41
N CYS A 364 -24.03 3.85 -15.32
CA CYS A 364 -25.49 3.71 -15.37
C CYS A 364 -26.05 2.98 -16.61
N PRO A 365 -25.49 3.12 -17.83
CA PRO A 365 -25.92 2.33 -18.99
C PRO A 365 -25.69 0.82 -18.84
N ALA A 366 -24.71 0.41 -18.01
CA ALA A 366 -24.48 -0.99 -17.69
C ALA A 366 -25.42 -1.47 -16.58
N LEU A 367 -25.63 -0.64 -15.54
CA LEU A 367 -26.55 -0.94 -14.44
C LEU A 367 -28.01 -1.06 -14.91
N ALA A 368 -28.43 -0.26 -15.90
CA ALA A 368 -29.75 -0.37 -16.53
C ALA A 368 -29.99 -1.73 -17.19
N LYS A 369 -28.94 -2.39 -17.72
CA LYS A 369 -29.06 -3.74 -18.30
C LYS A 369 -29.29 -4.82 -17.24
N TRP A 370 -29.00 -4.52 -15.98
CA TRP A 370 -29.14 -5.43 -14.85
C TRP A 370 -30.33 -5.04 -13.96
N ASP A 371 -31.26 -4.27 -14.52
CA ASP A 371 -32.50 -3.85 -13.88
C ASP A 371 -32.31 -3.09 -12.55
N PHE A 372 -31.16 -2.43 -12.38
CA PHE A 372 -30.76 -1.71 -11.16
C PHE A 372 -31.83 -0.74 -10.62
N CYS A 373 -32.58 -0.09 -11.51
CA CYS A 373 -33.59 0.88 -11.12
C CYS A 373 -34.87 0.22 -10.58
N ASN A 374 -35.23 -0.97 -11.09
CA ASN A 374 -36.51 -1.61 -10.78
C ASN A 374 -36.40 -2.77 -9.80
N THR A 375 -35.20 -3.32 -9.55
CA THR A 375 -34.99 -4.38 -8.56
C THR A 375 -35.12 -3.88 -7.12
N ASP A 376 -35.80 -4.64 -6.26
CA ASP A 376 -35.96 -4.33 -4.83
C ASP A 376 -34.72 -4.64 -3.98
N GLU A 377 -33.67 -5.20 -4.60
CA GLU A 377 -32.40 -5.54 -3.95
C GLU A 377 -31.59 -4.32 -3.48
N TYR A 378 -31.85 -3.14 -4.06
CA TYR A 378 -31.12 -1.91 -3.75
C TYR A 378 -32.03 -0.85 -3.13
N ASP A 379 -31.51 -0.20 -2.08
CA ASP A 379 -32.19 0.88 -1.40
C ASP A 379 -32.47 2.09 -2.34
N GLY A 380 -33.62 2.75 -2.12
CA GLY A 380 -34.08 3.85 -2.95
C GLY A 380 -33.17 5.08 -2.91
N GLU A 381 -32.56 5.38 -1.76
CA GLU A 381 -31.60 6.50 -1.66
C GLU A 381 -30.29 6.17 -2.38
N MET A 382 -29.91 4.89 -2.43
CA MET A 382 -28.75 4.45 -3.23
C MET A 382 -28.99 4.61 -4.73
N LYS A 383 -30.17 4.23 -5.24
CA LYS A 383 -30.50 4.42 -6.67
C LYS A 383 -30.50 5.90 -7.06
N LYS A 384 -30.99 6.76 -6.17
CA LYS A 384 -31.04 8.22 -6.31
C LYS A 384 -29.67 8.89 -6.26
N VAL A 385 -28.67 8.30 -5.60
CA VAL A 385 -27.30 8.82 -5.60
C VAL A 385 -26.51 8.34 -6.82
N ILE A 386 -26.70 7.09 -7.23
CA ILE A 386 -25.87 6.43 -8.24
C ILE A 386 -26.35 6.76 -9.66
N CYS A 387 -27.64 6.55 -9.94
CA CYS A 387 -28.22 6.75 -11.26
C CYS A 387 -29.50 7.59 -11.18
N PRO A 388 -29.45 8.81 -10.62
CA PRO A 388 -30.63 9.64 -10.41
C PRO A 388 -31.44 9.86 -11.70
N ARG A 389 -30.77 9.98 -12.85
CA ARG A 389 -31.39 10.24 -14.14
C ARG A 389 -31.81 8.96 -14.85
N SER A 390 -30.96 7.94 -14.86
CA SER A 390 -31.29 6.64 -15.49
C SER A 390 -32.41 5.90 -14.74
N CYS A 391 -32.59 6.17 -13.45
CA CYS A 391 -33.68 5.62 -12.64
C CYS A 391 -34.88 6.57 -12.45
N GLY A 392 -34.89 7.73 -13.12
CA GLY A 392 -36.06 8.62 -13.15
C GLY A 392 -36.38 9.35 -11.84
N PHE A 393 -35.41 9.49 -10.94
CA PHE A 393 -35.54 10.35 -9.75
C PHE A 393 -35.43 11.84 -10.08
N CYS A 394 -34.90 12.12 -11.27
CA CYS A 394 -34.87 13.37 -12.01
C CYS A 394 -34.54 13.02 -13.48
#